data_AF-A0A3D1Z298-F1
#
_entry.id   AF-A0A3D1Z298-F1
#
_cell.length_a   1.000
_cell.length_b   1.000
_cell.length_c   1.000
_cell.angle_alpha   90.00
_cell.angle_beta   90.00
_cell.angle_gamma   90.00
#
_symmetry.space_group_name_H-M   'P 1'
#
loop_
_entity.id
_entity.type
_entity.pdbx_description
1 polymer ?
#
loop_
_entity_poly.entity_id
_entity_poly.type
_entity_poly.pdbx_seq_one_letter_code
_entity_poly.pdbx_strand_id
1 'polypeptide(L)'
;MLARLLRLPGIGSIDVDHSGTVVRLRIADVDPDPVVDAVTAVLRLEGYAGTPLAGEEEASATRRIEAWHGTNAASELSREEAQVLAAQITAAFARERKLAPAAAERLRRTVAERLYGSFTAPDAASHVRELVGRAFPGIVAEARAYLGAAEGSALETFLASWRARPERGA
;
A
#
# COMPACT_ATOMS: atom_id res chain seq x y z
N MET A 1 17.51 3.94 2.27
CA MET A 1 17.75 3.38 0.91
C MET A 1 17.52 4.33 -0.29
N LEU A 2 16.30 4.55 -0.81
CA LEU A 2 16.10 5.21 -2.14
C LEU A 2 16.68 6.63 -2.27
N ALA A 3 16.49 7.47 -1.25
CA ALA A 3 17.05 8.82 -1.21
C ALA A 3 18.59 8.84 -1.19
N ARG A 4 19.23 7.72 -0.81
CA ARG A 4 20.69 7.55 -0.85
C ARG A 4 21.17 7.15 -2.24
N LEU A 5 20.41 6.29 -2.93
CA LEU A 5 20.68 5.92 -4.33
C LEU A 5 20.57 7.12 -5.26
N LEU A 6 19.56 7.99 -5.08
CA LEU A 6 19.41 9.24 -5.86
C LEU A 6 20.57 10.23 -5.72
N ARG A 7 21.42 10.07 -4.70
CA ARG A 7 22.62 10.91 -4.50
C ARG A 7 23.86 10.34 -5.19
N LEU A 8 23.78 9.14 -5.78
CA LEU A 8 24.90 8.55 -6.50
C LEU A 8 25.11 9.29 -7.83
N PRO A 9 26.35 9.70 -8.15
CA PRO A 9 26.69 10.23 -9.47
C PRO A 9 26.27 9.26 -10.57
N GLY A 10 25.66 9.77 -11.63
CA GLY A 10 25.20 8.96 -12.76
C GLY A 10 23.76 8.45 -12.66
N ILE A 11 23.07 8.60 -11.53
CA ILE A 11 21.63 8.27 -11.42
C ILE A 11 20.78 9.49 -11.81
N GLY A 12 19.99 9.36 -12.88
CA GLY A 12 19.04 10.36 -13.34
C GLY A 12 17.65 10.23 -12.73
N SER A 13 17.15 9.00 -12.57
CA SER A 13 15.87 8.73 -11.89
C SER A 13 15.84 7.32 -11.29
N ILE A 14 14.93 7.13 -10.34
CA ILE A 14 14.67 5.85 -9.69
C ILE A 14 13.16 5.62 -9.67
N ASP A 15 12.74 4.47 -10.18
CA ASP A 15 11.39 3.95 -10.03
C ASP A 15 11.45 2.63 -9.27
N VAL A 16 10.41 2.32 -8.50
CA VAL A 16 10.30 1.08 -7.75
C VAL A 16 8.94 0.48 -8.03
N ASP A 17 8.89 -0.84 -8.19
CA ASP A 17 7.61 -1.53 -8.28
C ASP A 17 6.88 -1.55 -6.94
N HIS A 18 5.56 -1.75 -6.97
CA HIS A 18 4.71 -1.81 -5.76
C HIS A 18 5.19 -2.80 -4.68
N SER A 19 5.92 -3.86 -5.05
CA SER A 19 6.40 -4.90 -4.13
C SER A 19 7.70 -4.51 -3.43
N GLY A 20 8.37 -3.45 -3.88
CA GLY A 20 9.70 -3.06 -3.42
C GLY A 20 10.80 -4.05 -3.82
N THR A 21 10.53 -4.99 -4.73
CA THR A 21 11.46 -6.05 -5.12
C THR A 21 12.24 -5.69 -6.39
N VAL A 22 11.66 -4.84 -7.24
CA VAL A 22 12.29 -4.38 -8.48
C VAL A 22 12.50 -2.88 -8.41
N VAL A 23 13.74 -2.45 -8.63
CA VAL A 23 14.11 -1.04 -8.75
C VAL A 23 14.62 -0.80 -10.16
N ARG A 24 14.03 0.16 -10.88
CA ARG A 24 14.55 0.65 -12.15
C ARG A 24 15.34 1.91 -11.92
N LEU A 25 16.57 1.91 -12.43
CA LEU A 25 17.49 3.03 -12.36
C LEU A 25 17.68 3.56 -13.77
N ARG A 26 17.40 4.85 -13.98
CA ARG A 26 17.81 5.52 -15.20
C ARG A 26 19.21 6.08 -14.98
N ILE A 27 20.20 5.47 -15.62
CA ILE A 27 21.57 5.97 -15.61
C ILE A 27 21.64 7.12 -16.64
N ALA A 28 22.29 8.22 -16.28
CA ALA A 28 22.59 9.32 -17.19
C ALA A 28 23.53 8.83 -18.32
N ASP A 29 23.83 9.66 -19.33
CA ASP A 29 24.79 9.32 -20.41
C ASP A 29 26.24 9.25 -19.88
N VAL A 30 26.51 8.24 -19.04
CA VAL A 30 27.78 7.88 -18.42
C VAL A 30 27.96 6.37 -18.49
N ASP A 31 29.17 5.89 -18.24
CA ASP A 31 29.44 4.46 -18.14
C ASP A 31 28.57 3.81 -17.04
N PRO A 32 27.74 2.80 -17.36
CA PRO A 32 26.83 2.18 -16.39
C PRO A 32 27.52 1.29 -15.37
N ASP A 33 28.67 0.67 -15.70
CA ASP A 33 29.29 -0.35 -14.85
C ASP A 33 29.70 0.22 -13.46
N PRO A 34 30.38 1.37 -13.36
CA PRO A 34 30.71 1.97 -12.06
C PRO A 34 29.47 2.38 -11.25
N VAL A 35 28.38 2.74 -11.94
CA VAL A 35 27.13 3.15 -11.30
C VAL A 35 26.42 1.94 -10.70
N VAL A 36 26.36 0.82 -11.45
CA VAL A 36 25.78 -0.45 -10.99
C VAL A 36 26.53 -1.00 -9.78
N ASP A 37 27.87 -0.94 -9.77
CA ASP A 37 28.69 -1.34 -8.64
C ASP A 37 28.40 -0.51 -7.38
N ALA A 38 28.33 0.82 -7.54
CA ALA A 38 28.03 1.75 -6.45
C ALA A 38 26.62 1.50 -5.86
N VAL A 39 25.62 1.27 -6.72
CA VAL A 39 24.25 0.92 -6.31
C VAL A 39 24.24 -0.39 -5.52
N THR A 40 24.90 -1.43 -6.03
CA THR A 40 24.95 -2.75 -5.39
C THR A 40 25.62 -2.67 -4.02
N ALA A 41 26.68 -1.86 -3.88
CA ALA A 41 27.32 -1.59 -2.61
C ALA A 41 26.38 -0.90 -1.61
N VAL A 42 25.61 0.10 -2.03
CA VAL A 42 24.62 0.77 -1.17
C VAL A 42 23.52 -0.20 -0.74
N LEU A 43 22.99 -1.03 -1.65
CA LEU A 43 21.97 -2.03 -1.32
C LEU A 43 22.47 -3.02 -0.27
N ARG A 44 23.70 -3.52 -0.42
CA ARG A 44 24.33 -4.43 0.55
C ARG A 44 24.49 -3.79 1.93
N LEU A 45 24.90 -2.53 2.01
CA LEU A 45 25.02 -1.81 3.28
C LEU A 45 23.68 -1.67 4.01
N GLU A 46 22.58 -1.62 3.26
CA GLU A 46 21.21 -1.52 3.78
C GLU A 46 20.59 -2.91 4.02
N GLY A 47 21.35 -4.00 3.85
CA GLY A 47 20.91 -5.38 4.11
C GLY A 47 20.18 -6.04 2.94
N TYR A 48 20.21 -5.46 1.74
CA TYR A 48 19.57 -6.00 0.55
C TYR A 48 20.58 -6.73 -0.36
N ALA A 49 20.14 -7.81 -0.98
CA ALA A 49 20.82 -8.41 -2.11
C ALA A 49 20.22 -7.85 -3.41
N GLY A 50 21.05 -7.39 -4.34
CA GLY A 50 20.64 -6.89 -5.64
C GLY A 50 21.39 -7.60 -6.75
N THR A 51 20.67 -7.99 -7.80
CA THR A 51 21.23 -8.57 -9.02
C THR A 51 20.79 -7.70 -10.20
N PRO A 52 21.71 -7.16 -11.01
CA PRO A 52 21.37 -6.47 -12.24
C PRO A 52 20.61 -7.42 -13.17
N LEU A 53 19.46 -6.96 -13.69
CA LEU A 53 18.71 -7.70 -14.69
C LEU A 53 19.20 -7.30 -16.08
N ALA A 54 19.21 -8.24 -17.02
CA ALA A 54 19.57 -8.00 -18.42
C ALA A 54 18.66 -8.77 -19.38
N GLY A 55 18.51 -8.27 -20.60
CA GLY A 55 17.76 -8.96 -21.66
C GLY A 55 16.27 -9.09 -21.35
N GLU A 56 15.71 -10.30 -21.46
CA GLU A 56 14.26 -10.50 -21.28
C GLU A 56 13.80 -10.25 -19.83
N GLU A 57 14.67 -10.50 -18.84
CA GLU A 57 14.35 -10.24 -17.43
C GLU A 57 14.23 -8.73 -17.17
N GLU A 58 15.13 -7.93 -17.75
CA GLU A 58 15.08 -6.47 -17.71
C GLU A 58 13.84 -5.94 -18.45
N ALA A 59 13.54 -6.46 -19.64
CA ALA A 59 12.37 -6.05 -20.42
C ALA A 59 11.06 -6.38 -19.68
N SER A 60 10.98 -7.54 -19.04
CA SER A 60 9.84 -7.95 -18.22
C SER A 60 9.68 -7.06 -16.98
N ALA A 61 10.77 -6.78 -16.27
CA ALA A 61 10.79 -5.86 -15.13
C ALA A 61 10.39 -4.43 -15.53
N THR A 62 10.86 -3.95 -16.68
CA THR A 62 10.52 -2.64 -17.23
C THR A 62 9.03 -2.55 -17.56
N ARG A 63 8.47 -3.55 -18.25
CA ARG A 63 7.02 -3.61 -18.53
C ARG A 63 6.19 -3.64 -17.25
N ARG A 64 6.64 -4.35 -16.21
CA ARG A 64 5.98 -4.37 -14.90
C ARG A 64 5.96 -2.97 -14.26
N ILE A 65 7.08 -2.26 -14.28
CA ILE A 65 7.17 -0.89 -13.74
C ILE A 65 6.37 0.10 -14.59
N GLU A 66 6.35 -0.03 -15.91
CA GLU A 66 5.54 0.83 -16.80
C GLU A 66 4.05 0.59 -16.64
N ALA A 67 3.61 -0.68 -16.54
CA ALA A 67 2.24 -1.02 -16.21
C ALA A 67 1.83 -0.41 -14.85
N TRP A 68 2.77 -0.41 -13.90
CA TRP A 68 2.64 0.23 -12.59
C TRP A 68 2.63 1.78 -12.62
N HIS A 69 3.22 2.43 -13.61
CA HIS A 69 3.12 3.89 -13.76
C HIS A 69 1.97 4.32 -14.70
N GLY A 70 1.25 3.36 -15.28
CA GLY A 70 0.07 3.58 -16.11
C GLY A 70 -1.21 3.87 -15.31
N THR A 71 -2.24 4.32 -16.01
CA THR A 71 -3.51 4.88 -15.49
C THR A 71 -4.32 3.95 -14.57
N ASN A 72 -4.00 2.65 -14.50
CA ASN A 72 -4.72 1.66 -13.67
C ASN A 72 -4.00 1.32 -12.36
N ALA A 73 -2.75 1.70 -12.21
CA ALA A 73 -1.91 1.23 -11.11
C ALA A 73 -2.21 1.91 -9.78
N ALA A 74 -2.52 3.21 -9.78
CA ALA A 74 -2.96 3.91 -8.57
C ALA A 74 -4.24 3.29 -7.97
N SER A 75 -5.14 2.81 -8.82
CA SER A 75 -6.35 2.08 -8.40
C SER A 75 -6.01 0.68 -7.86
N GLU A 76 -5.03 -0.01 -8.43
CA GLU A 76 -4.57 -1.31 -7.92
C GLU A 76 -3.88 -1.18 -6.56
N LEU A 77 -3.01 -0.18 -6.36
CA LEU A 77 -2.47 0.12 -5.02
C LEU A 77 -3.55 0.54 -4.05
N SER A 78 -4.50 1.37 -4.47
CA SER A 78 -5.63 1.75 -3.62
C SER A 78 -6.41 0.52 -3.19
N ARG A 79 -6.54 -0.49 -4.08
CA ARG A 79 -7.18 -1.76 -3.75
C ARG A 79 -6.33 -2.56 -2.75
N GLU A 80 -5.02 -2.69 -2.97
CA GLU A 80 -4.13 -3.42 -2.07
C GLU A 80 -4.06 -2.77 -0.68
N GLU A 81 -3.88 -1.45 -0.63
CA GLU A 81 -3.89 -0.67 0.61
C GLU A 81 -5.21 -0.83 1.35
N ALA A 82 -6.35 -0.79 0.64
CA ALA A 82 -7.66 -1.05 1.21
C ALA A 82 -7.76 -2.47 1.78
N GLN A 83 -7.20 -3.49 1.12
CA GLN A 83 -7.20 -4.87 1.61
C GLN A 83 -6.33 -5.02 2.87
N VAL A 84 -5.16 -4.39 2.92
CA VAL A 84 -4.25 -4.41 4.08
C VAL A 84 -4.91 -3.73 5.28
N LEU A 85 -5.44 -2.53 5.10
CA LEU A 85 -6.16 -1.79 6.14
C LEU A 85 -7.39 -2.56 6.62
N ALA A 86 -8.16 -3.14 5.69
CA ALA A 86 -9.32 -3.96 6.04
C ALA A 86 -8.95 -5.18 6.86
N ALA A 87 -7.85 -5.88 6.53
CA ALA A 87 -7.36 -7.00 7.31
C ALA A 87 -6.98 -6.56 8.73
N GLN A 88 -6.27 -5.45 8.89
CA GLN A 88 -5.86 -4.92 10.20
C GLN A 88 -7.06 -4.49 11.07
N ILE A 89 -7.96 -3.68 10.50
CA ILE A 89 -9.18 -3.18 11.17
C ILE A 89 -10.04 -4.37 11.60
N THR A 90 -10.30 -5.30 10.67
CA THR A 90 -11.22 -6.41 10.90
C THR A 90 -10.64 -7.44 11.85
N ALA A 91 -9.36 -7.79 11.75
CA ALA A 91 -8.74 -8.74 12.68
C ALA A 91 -8.78 -8.21 14.13
N ALA A 92 -8.52 -6.91 14.33
CA ALA A 92 -8.60 -6.30 15.64
C ALA A 92 -10.03 -6.32 16.21
N PHE A 93 -11.02 -5.89 15.42
CA PHE A 93 -12.43 -5.88 15.84
C PHE A 93 -13.00 -7.29 16.05
N ALA A 94 -12.75 -8.21 15.12
CA ALA A 94 -13.22 -9.58 15.19
C ALA A 94 -12.69 -10.30 16.44
N ARG A 95 -11.43 -10.06 16.81
CA ARG A 95 -10.85 -10.60 18.04
C ARG A 95 -11.50 -10.02 19.29
N GLU A 96 -11.73 -8.71 19.34
CA GLU A 96 -12.36 -8.03 20.48
C GLU A 96 -13.80 -8.52 20.70
N ARG A 97 -14.55 -8.68 19.60
CA ARG A 97 -15.97 -9.03 19.63
C ARG A 97 -16.24 -10.52 19.50
N LYS A 98 -15.20 -11.34 19.33
CA LYS A 98 -15.29 -12.80 19.09
C LYS A 98 -16.23 -13.13 17.93
N LEU A 99 -16.09 -12.40 16.81
CA LEU A 99 -16.93 -12.64 15.64
C LEU A 99 -16.70 -14.04 15.05
N ALA A 100 -17.77 -14.67 14.58
CA ALA A 100 -17.66 -15.91 13.82
C ALA A 100 -16.83 -15.69 12.54
N PRO A 101 -16.04 -16.69 12.08
CA PRO A 101 -15.15 -16.52 10.92
C PRO A 101 -15.85 -15.99 9.66
N ALA A 102 -17.06 -16.47 9.37
CA ALA A 102 -17.85 -16.02 8.22
C ALA A 102 -18.27 -14.53 8.33
N ALA A 103 -18.61 -14.08 9.54
CA ALA A 103 -18.97 -12.69 9.81
C ALA A 103 -17.73 -11.77 9.73
N ALA A 104 -16.58 -12.23 10.25
CA ALA A 104 -15.32 -11.52 10.14
C ALA A 104 -14.88 -11.37 8.67
N GLU A 105 -14.98 -12.43 7.87
CA GLU A 105 -14.62 -12.36 6.44
C GLU A 105 -15.57 -11.45 5.64
N ARG A 106 -16.87 -11.47 5.96
CA ARG A 106 -17.83 -10.53 5.36
C ARG A 106 -17.50 -9.08 5.74
N LEU A 107 -17.16 -8.82 7.00
CA LEU A 107 -16.73 -7.50 7.45
C LEU A 107 -15.46 -7.04 6.76
N ARG A 108 -14.47 -7.92 6.59
CA ARG A 108 -13.23 -7.61 5.88
C ARG A 108 -13.49 -7.13 4.46
N ARG A 109 -14.38 -7.81 3.73
CA ARG A 109 -14.78 -7.41 2.37
C ARG A 109 -15.49 -6.06 2.35
N THR A 110 -16.49 -5.86 3.22
CA THR A 110 -17.19 -4.56 3.36
C THR A 110 -16.19 -3.42 3.64
N VAL A 111 -15.24 -3.62 4.56
CA VAL A 111 -14.22 -2.60 4.87
C VAL A 111 -13.34 -2.32 3.66
N ALA A 112 -12.83 -3.36 2.98
CA ALA A 112 -11.95 -3.19 1.82
C ALA A 112 -12.65 -2.47 0.65
N GLU A 113 -13.89 -2.83 0.34
CA GLU A 113 -14.66 -2.21 -0.75
C GLU A 113 -14.94 -0.73 -0.48
N ARG A 114 -15.29 -0.38 0.76
CA ARG A 114 -15.58 1.00 1.15
C ARG A 114 -14.32 1.87 1.21
N LEU A 115 -13.20 1.32 1.69
CA LEU A 115 -11.91 2.00 1.67
C LEU A 115 -11.45 2.26 0.23
N TYR A 116 -11.51 1.24 -0.63
CA TYR A 116 -11.16 1.39 -2.04
C TYR A 116 -11.97 2.50 -2.72
N GLY A 117 -13.30 2.48 -2.55
CA GLY A 117 -14.17 3.51 -3.11
C GLY A 117 -13.84 4.93 -2.61
N SER A 118 -13.38 5.06 -1.36
CA SER A 118 -12.92 6.34 -0.84
C SER A 118 -11.56 6.78 -1.37
N PHE A 119 -10.65 5.85 -1.65
CA PHE A 119 -9.31 6.15 -2.19
C PHE A 119 -9.36 6.57 -3.65
N THR A 120 -10.30 6.02 -4.41
CA THR A 120 -10.49 6.34 -5.83
C THR A 120 -11.51 7.46 -6.08
N ALA A 121 -11.96 8.16 -5.04
CA ALA A 121 -12.92 9.25 -5.20
C ALA A 121 -12.27 10.45 -5.94
N PRO A 122 -12.98 11.13 -6.88
CA PRO A 122 -12.43 12.23 -7.67
C PRO A 122 -11.94 13.42 -6.84
N ASP A 123 -12.43 13.56 -5.61
CA ASP A 123 -12.15 14.61 -4.64
C ASP A 123 -11.34 14.08 -3.43
N ALA A 124 -10.64 12.95 -3.61
CA ALA A 124 -9.84 12.36 -2.55
C ALA A 124 -8.80 13.39 -2.05
N ALA A 125 -8.98 13.83 -0.80
CA ALA A 125 -8.04 14.71 -0.13
C ALA A 125 -6.66 14.02 -0.01
N SER A 126 -5.60 14.82 0.06
CA SER A 126 -4.20 14.34 0.01
C SER A 126 -3.76 13.49 1.21
N HIS A 127 -4.60 13.29 2.24
CA HIS A 127 -4.24 12.56 3.46
C HIS A 127 -5.07 11.28 3.64
N VAL A 128 -4.38 10.13 3.68
CA VAL A 128 -4.96 8.78 3.85
C VAL A 128 -5.93 8.70 5.04
N ARG A 129 -5.62 9.35 6.16
CA ARG A 129 -6.46 9.36 7.37
C ARG A 129 -7.86 9.95 7.13
N GLU A 130 -7.97 10.96 6.28
CA GLU A 130 -9.25 11.56 5.93
C GLU A 130 -10.07 10.64 5.03
N LEU A 131 -9.41 10.02 4.04
CA LEU A 131 -10.04 9.05 3.13
C LEU A 131 -10.56 7.83 3.89
N VAL A 132 -9.74 7.24 4.75
CA VAL A 132 -10.16 6.14 5.64
C VAL A 132 -11.39 6.56 6.47
N GLY A 133 -11.37 7.77 7.03
CA GLY A 133 -12.46 8.32 7.80
C GLY A 133 -13.78 8.52 7.01
N ARG A 134 -13.71 8.87 5.72
CA ARG A 134 -14.88 9.01 4.84
C ARG A 134 -15.59 7.69 4.60
N ALA A 135 -14.86 6.56 4.60
CA ALA A 135 -15.44 5.24 4.40
C ALA A 135 -16.27 4.74 5.60
N PHE A 136 -16.00 5.23 6.82
CA PHE A 136 -16.53 4.66 8.07
C PHE A 136 -18.06 4.67 8.20
N PRO A 137 -18.78 5.76 7.89
CA PRO A 137 -20.25 5.74 7.97
C PRO A 137 -20.87 4.65 7.08
N GLY A 138 -20.33 4.46 5.87
CA GLY A 138 -20.79 3.42 4.94
C GLY A 138 -20.49 2.01 5.45
N ILE A 139 -19.30 1.79 6.02
CA ILE A 139 -18.92 0.52 6.66
C ILE A 139 -19.89 0.17 7.79
N VAL A 140 -20.16 1.11 8.70
CA VAL A 140 -21.06 0.90 9.85
C VAL A 140 -22.48 0.61 9.40
N ALA A 141 -23.01 1.38 8.45
CA ALA A 141 -24.36 1.20 7.93
C ALA A 141 -24.55 -0.19 7.32
N GLU A 142 -23.59 -0.65 6.51
CA GLU A 142 -23.65 -1.95 5.86
C GLU A 142 -23.42 -3.10 6.85
N ALA A 143 -22.45 -2.96 7.76
CA ALA A 143 -22.17 -3.94 8.79
C ALA A 143 -23.35 -4.14 9.75
N ARG A 144 -24.08 -3.07 10.10
CA ARG A 144 -25.31 -3.15 10.91
C ARG A 144 -26.35 -4.09 10.31
N ALA A 145 -26.45 -4.15 8.98
CA ALA A 145 -27.45 -4.97 8.29
C ALA A 145 -27.24 -6.48 8.49
N TYR A 146 -26.01 -6.94 8.76
CA TYR A 146 -25.73 -8.37 8.94
C TYR A 146 -25.09 -8.75 10.27
N LEU A 147 -24.52 -7.80 11.04
CA LEU A 147 -24.03 -8.03 12.39
C LEU A 147 -25.06 -7.69 13.47
N GLY A 148 -26.04 -6.83 13.16
CA GLY A 148 -27.02 -6.33 14.13
C GLY A 148 -26.63 -4.97 14.73
N ALA A 149 -27.58 -4.39 15.48
CA ALA A 149 -27.47 -3.03 16.00
C ALA A 149 -26.39 -2.87 17.08
N ALA A 150 -26.24 -3.88 17.96
CA ALA A 150 -25.26 -3.84 19.04
C ALA A 150 -23.82 -3.88 18.49
N GLU A 151 -23.54 -4.82 17.60
CA GLU A 151 -22.24 -4.99 16.93
C GLU A 151 -21.92 -3.80 16.03
N GLY A 152 -22.92 -3.24 15.33
CA GLY A 152 -22.71 -2.05 14.52
C GLY A 152 -22.38 -0.80 15.34
N SER A 153 -22.99 -0.63 16.52
CA SER A 153 -22.65 0.47 17.43
C SER A 153 -21.26 0.29 18.05
N ALA A 154 -20.88 -0.95 18.37
CA ALA A 154 -19.53 -1.28 18.80
C ALA A 154 -18.50 -1.01 17.67
N LEU A 155 -18.82 -1.34 16.42
CA LEU A 155 -17.97 -1.07 15.27
C LEU A 155 -17.76 0.42 15.04
N GLU A 156 -18.82 1.23 15.14
CA GLU A 156 -18.74 2.68 15.04
C GLU A 156 -17.79 3.28 16.08
N THR A 157 -17.92 2.86 17.34
CA THR A 157 -17.04 3.26 18.44
C THR A 157 -15.59 2.81 18.20
N PHE A 158 -15.42 1.56 17.76
CA PHE A 158 -14.12 0.99 17.44
C PHE A 158 -13.42 1.79 16.34
N LEU A 159 -14.10 2.08 15.23
CA LEU A 159 -13.53 2.83 14.11
C LEU A 159 -13.16 4.27 14.51
N ALA A 160 -13.99 4.93 15.31
CA ALA A 160 -13.66 6.25 15.87
C ALA A 160 -12.36 6.22 16.69
N SER A 161 -12.21 5.20 17.55
CA SER A 161 -10.99 5.00 18.34
C SER A 161 -9.77 4.65 17.47
N TRP A 162 -9.98 3.87 16.41
CA TRP A 162 -8.92 3.47 15.47
C TRP A 162 -8.36 4.69 14.74
N ARG A 163 -9.22 5.61 14.29
CA ARG A 163 -8.81 6.89 13.66
C ARG A 163 -8.03 7.80 14.60
N ALA A 164 -8.32 7.76 15.90
CA ALA A 164 -7.65 8.57 16.90
C ALA A 164 -6.26 8.03 17.29
N ARG A 165 -5.86 6.84 16.82
CA ARG A 165 -4.55 6.28 17.15
C ARG A 165 -3.41 7.15 16.61
N PRO A 166 -2.38 7.44 17.43
CA PRO A 166 -1.14 8.02 16.94
C PRO A 166 -0.47 7.01 16.00
N GLU A 167 0.12 7.50 14.92
CA GLU A 167 0.92 6.67 14.03
C GLU A 167 2.08 6.10 14.85
N ARG A 168 2.23 4.78 14.85
CA ARG A 168 3.46 4.19 15.39
C ARG A 168 4.57 4.61 14.41
N GLY A 169 5.52 5.36 14.94
CA GLY A 169 6.57 6.12 14.27
C GLY A 169 7.16 5.56 12.96
N ALA A 170 7.49 6.54 12.12
CA ALA A 170 8.34 6.51 10.93
C ALA A 170 9.63 5.69 11.06
#